data_AF-A0A9N9BZF3-F1
#
_entry.id   AF-A0A9N9BZF3-F1
#
_cell.length_a   1.000
_cell.length_b   1.000
_cell.length_c   1.000
_cell.angle_alpha   90.00
_cell.angle_beta   90.00
_cell.angle_gamma   90.00
#
_symmetry.space_group_name_H-M   'P 1'
#
loop_
_entity.id
_entity.type
_entity.pdbx_description
1 polymer ?
#
loop_
_entity_poly.entity_id
_entity_poly.type
_entity_poly.pdbx_seq_one_letter_code
_entity_poly.pdbx_strand_id
1 'polypeptide(L)'
;MGLSVELDIKPEISAPVDDDQNNELTQSTISYPKIERLKEEVKHWQAQVHFWQNRHDDFLNQVEQNRSGSSSTDISTTSKNKSIEAENEAARTEMKEILKTLSSLYEMRYDKVFNSPENKKIQQKLVPELLRSLRPCYNPSYNKLKEWLCALHKHRRDGYLLNKKETQGQTS
;
A
#
# COMPACT_ATOMS: atom_id res chain seq x y z
N MET A 1 -36.50 -73.30 29.35
CA MET A 1 -36.14 -73.59 30.75
C MET A 1 -34.62 -73.68 30.84
N GLY A 2 -34.01 -73.08 31.86
CA GLY A 2 -32.55 -72.97 32.05
C GLY A 2 -32.11 -71.50 32.04
N LEU A 3 -32.43 -70.73 33.09
CA LEU A 3 -31.71 -70.55 34.38
C LEU A 3 -30.47 -69.64 34.28
N SER A 4 -30.57 -68.54 35.04
CA SER A 4 -29.59 -67.50 35.34
C SER A 4 -28.30 -68.02 35.98
N VAL A 5 -27.22 -67.22 35.94
CA VAL A 5 -26.60 -66.67 37.16
C VAL A 5 -25.65 -65.51 36.83
N GLU A 6 -25.78 -64.49 37.66
CA GLU A 6 -25.00 -63.27 37.80
C GLU A 6 -23.77 -63.53 38.67
N LEU A 7 -22.65 -62.82 38.48
CA LEU A 7 -21.74 -62.46 39.57
C LEU A 7 -20.80 -61.32 39.14
N ASP A 8 -20.69 -60.38 40.08
CA ASP A 8 -20.14 -59.03 40.04
C ASP A 8 -18.71 -59.02 40.65
N ILE A 9 -18.04 -57.84 40.63
CA ILE A 9 -16.86 -57.40 41.45
C ILE A 9 -15.48 -57.81 40.86
N LYS A 10 -14.44 -56.96 40.63
CA LYS A 10 -14.06 -55.55 40.95
C LYS A 10 -12.90 -55.10 40.01
N PRO A 11 -12.50 -53.81 40.00
CA PRO A 11 -11.40 -53.26 39.20
C PRO A 11 -10.07 -53.18 39.99
N GLU A 12 -8.93 -53.32 39.31
CA GLU A 12 -7.63 -52.94 39.89
C GLU A 12 -6.64 -52.53 38.80
N ILE A 13 -6.02 -51.37 39.04
CA ILE A 13 -5.10 -50.63 38.18
C ILE A 13 -3.69 -51.10 38.55
N SER A 14 -2.86 -51.50 37.58
CA SER A 14 -1.40 -51.51 37.74
C SER A 14 -0.70 -51.37 36.39
N ALA A 15 0.19 -50.39 36.30
CA ALA A 15 0.88 -49.85 35.11
C ALA A 15 1.92 -50.84 34.51
N PRO A 16 2.58 -50.58 33.35
CA PRO A 16 3.56 -49.48 33.23
C PRO A 16 3.67 -48.79 31.85
N VAL A 17 4.01 -47.50 31.91
CA VAL A 17 5.05 -46.78 31.14
C VAL A 17 5.92 -47.67 30.23
N ASP A 18 5.85 -47.50 28.89
CA ASP A 18 6.88 -46.89 28.03
C ASP A 18 6.63 -47.10 26.51
N ASP A 19 6.87 -46.00 25.80
CA ASP A 19 7.39 -45.82 24.44
C ASP A 19 6.66 -46.27 23.15
N ASP A 20 6.57 -45.25 22.29
CA ASP A 20 6.66 -45.26 20.83
C ASP A 20 5.61 -45.99 19.99
N GLN A 21 4.62 -45.23 19.51
CA GLN A 21 4.35 -45.16 18.07
C GLN A 21 3.94 -43.74 17.65
N ASN A 22 4.93 -43.00 17.17
CA ASN A 22 4.88 -42.19 15.95
C ASN A 22 3.54 -42.26 15.19
N ASN A 23 2.71 -41.22 15.35
CA ASN A 23 1.84 -40.78 14.26
C ASN A 23 2.42 -39.48 13.73
N GLU A 24 3.10 -39.57 12.59
CA GLU A 24 3.55 -38.46 11.77
C GLU A 24 2.39 -37.47 11.54
N LEU A 25 2.37 -36.39 12.32
CA LEU A 25 1.79 -35.14 11.86
C LEU A 25 2.94 -34.18 11.57
N THR A 26 3.60 -34.43 10.45
CA THR A 26 4.49 -33.48 9.78
C THR A 26 3.66 -32.33 9.21
N GLN A 27 2.99 -31.57 10.07
CA GLN A 27 2.59 -30.22 9.72
C GLN A 27 3.63 -29.29 10.30
N SER A 28 4.69 -29.10 9.50
CA SER A 28 5.62 -27.98 9.54
C SER A 28 5.06 -26.84 10.38
N THR A 29 5.43 -26.78 11.67
CA THR A 29 5.04 -25.72 12.59
C THR A 29 5.60 -24.43 12.03
N ILE A 30 4.78 -23.76 11.21
CA ILE A 30 5.05 -22.41 10.73
C ILE A 30 5.10 -21.57 12.00
N SER A 31 6.33 -21.31 12.44
CA SER A 31 6.68 -20.52 13.61
C SER A 31 5.73 -19.32 13.73
N TYR A 32 5.06 -19.18 14.86
CA TYR A 32 4.15 -18.07 15.20
C TYR A 32 4.57 -16.67 14.66
N PRO A 33 5.86 -16.27 14.68
CA PRO A 33 6.32 -15.02 14.06
C PRO A 33 6.18 -14.92 12.52
N LYS A 34 6.13 -16.05 11.80
CA LYS A 34 5.85 -16.09 10.36
C LYS A 34 4.36 -15.91 10.07
N ILE A 35 3.49 -16.42 10.94
CA ILE A 35 2.04 -16.22 10.84
C ILE A 35 1.70 -14.75 11.07
N GLU A 36 2.28 -14.11 12.07
CA GLU A 36 2.03 -12.68 12.36
C GLU A 36 2.52 -11.77 11.22
N ARG A 37 3.70 -12.05 10.63
CA ARG A 37 4.15 -11.32 9.44
C ARG A 37 3.19 -11.43 8.25
N LEU A 38 2.72 -12.65 7.98
CA LEU A 38 1.76 -12.88 6.89
C LEU A 38 0.41 -12.19 7.16
N LYS A 39 -0.03 -12.11 8.42
CA LYS A 39 -1.24 -11.35 8.79
C LYS A 39 -1.06 -9.85 8.53
N GLU A 40 0.09 -9.27 8.88
CA GLU A 40 0.37 -7.86 8.59
C GLU A 40 0.46 -7.59 7.08
N GLU A 41 1.06 -8.50 6.30
CA GLU A 41 1.04 -8.43 4.84
C GLU A 41 -0.39 -8.49 4.28
N VAL A 42 -1.22 -9.41 4.76
CA VAL A 42 -2.64 -9.52 4.35
C VAL A 42 -3.41 -8.24 4.70
N LYS A 43 -3.24 -7.70 5.90
CA LYS A 43 -3.85 -6.40 6.29
C LYS A 43 -3.39 -5.28 5.37
N HIS A 44 -2.11 -5.24 5.03
CA HIS A 44 -1.55 -4.26 4.10
C HIS A 44 -2.18 -4.38 2.71
N TRP A 45 -2.29 -5.60 2.16
CA TRP A 45 -2.97 -5.84 0.89
C TRP A 45 -4.46 -5.51 0.94
N GLN A 46 -5.15 -5.81 2.03
CA GLN A 46 -6.55 -5.42 2.23
C GLN A 46 -6.72 -3.90 2.25
N ALA A 47 -5.84 -3.18 2.95
CA ALA A 47 -5.84 -1.71 2.96
C ALA A 47 -5.59 -1.14 1.55
N GLN A 48 -4.70 -1.76 0.76
CA GLN A 48 -4.49 -1.37 -0.64
C GLN A 48 -5.73 -1.63 -1.49
N VAL A 49 -6.36 -2.81 -1.40
CA VAL A 49 -7.58 -3.13 -2.16
C VAL A 49 -8.70 -2.15 -1.80
N HIS A 50 -8.90 -1.88 -0.52
CA HIS A 50 -9.90 -0.92 -0.04
C HIS A 50 -9.60 0.51 -0.53
N PHE A 51 -8.34 0.92 -0.55
CA PHE A 51 -7.93 2.22 -1.11
C PHE A 51 -8.32 2.34 -2.60
N TRP A 52 -8.04 1.31 -3.40
CA TRP A 52 -8.40 1.32 -4.82
C TRP A 52 -9.91 1.18 -5.07
N GLN A 53 -10.64 0.49 -4.20
CA GLN A 53 -12.11 0.40 -4.26
C GLN A 53 -12.78 1.73 -3.94
N ASN A 54 -12.42 2.39 -2.82
CA ASN A 54 -12.94 3.72 -2.51
C ASN A 54 -12.64 4.74 -3.61
N ARG A 55 -11.45 4.63 -4.25
CA ARG A 55 -11.11 5.44 -5.42
C ARG A 55 -12.05 5.19 -6.60
N HIS A 56 -12.37 3.93 -6.87
CA HIS A 56 -13.27 3.55 -7.94
C HIS A 56 -14.68 4.11 -7.71
N ASP A 57 -15.17 4.01 -6.48
CA ASP A 57 -16.49 4.52 -6.12
C ASP A 57 -16.56 6.05 -6.22
N ASP A 58 -15.51 6.76 -5.78
CA ASP A 58 -15.43 8.22 -5.91
C ASP A 58 -15.40 8.67 -7.39
N PHE A 59 -14.73 7.90 -8.24
CA PHE A 59 -14.78 8.11 -9.70
C PHE A 59 -16.18 7.91 -10.28
N LEU A 60 -16.89 6.85 -9.89
CA LEU A 60 -18.25 6.60 -10.36
C LEU A 60 -19.18 7.75 -9.96
N ASN A 61 -19.08 8.22 -8.71
CA ASN A 61 -19.86 9.35 -8.21
C ASN A 61 -19.59 10.64 -8.99
N GLN A 62 -18.33 10.94 -9.33
CA GLN A 62 -18.00 12.11 -10.16
C GLN A 62 -18.56 12.00 -11.59
N VAL A 63 -18.47 10.82 -12.22
CA VAL A 63 -19.03 10.59 -13.56
C VAL A 63 -20.55 10.79 -13.57
N GLU A 64 -21.23 10.33 -12.52
CA GLU A 64 -22.67 10.49 -12.37
C GLU A 64 -23.07 11.97 -12.19
N GLN A 65 -22.34 12.74 -11.37
CA GLN A 65 -22.56 14.17 -11.19
C GLN A 65 -22.36 14.96 -12.50
N ASN A 66 -21.35 14.61 -13.29
CA ASN A 66 -21.09 15.24 -14.59
C ASN A 66 -22.14 14.90 -15.66
N ARG A 67 -22.83 13.75 -15.54
CA ARG A 67 -23.95 13.37 -16.41
C ARG A 67 -25.26 14.10 -16.05
N SER A 68 -25.45 14.42 -14.78
CA SER A 68 -26.65 15.12 -14.27
C SER A 68 -26.54 16.65 -14.28
N GLY A 69 -25.34 17.22 -14.41
CA GLY A 69 -25.10 18.66 -14.32
C GLY A 69 -24.82 19.34 -15.65
N SER A 70 -25.86 19.60 -16.45
CA SER A 70 -25.78 20.62 -17.51
C SER A 70 -26.76 21.75 -17.22
N SER A 71 -26.31 22.77 -16.49
CA SER A 71 -26.94 24.09 -16.51
C SER A 71 -25.93 25.18 -16.14
N SER A 72 -25.42 25.82 -17.19
CA SER A 72 -25.11 27.25 -17.33
C SER A 72 -24.67 28.05 -16.10
N THR A 73 -23.47 28.63 -16.14
CA THR A 73 -23.28 30.06 -15.83
C THR A 73 -21.90 30.54 -16.24
N ASP A 74 -21.88 31.64 -16.98
CA ASP A 74 -20.70 32.45 -17.29
C ASP A 74 -19.92 32.81 -16.03
N ILE A 75 -18.60 32.58 -16.02
CA ILE A 75 -17.72 33.07 -14.94
C ILE A 75 -16.41 33.66 -15.46
N SER A 76 -16.32 34.96 -15.15
CA SER A 76 -15.21 35.89 -15.23
C SER A 76 -13.89 35.32 -14.70
N THR A 77 -12.80 35.68 -15.38
CA THR A 77 -11.46 35.07 -15.35
C THR A 77 -10.71 35.12 -14.02
N THR A 78 -11.18 35.86 -13.01
CA THR A 78 -10.46 36.05 -11.74
C THR A 78 -10.76 34.96 -10.70
N SER A 79 -11.94 34.33 -10.71
CA SER A 79 -12.30 33.26 -9.76
C SER A 79 -11.73 31.88 -10.14
N LYS A 80 -11.47 31.62 -11.43
CA LYS A 80 -10.97 30.32 -11.91
C LYS A 80 -9.57 29.98 -11.38
N ASN A 81 -8.69 30.96 -11.21
CA ASN A 81 -7.31 30.72 -10.77
C ASN A 81 -7.22 30.21 -9.32
N LYS A 82 -8.12 30.65 -8.42
CA LYS A 82 -8.19 30.10 -7.05
C LYS A 82 -8.70 28.65 -7.03
N SER A 83 -9.66 28.33 -7.89
CA SER A 83 -10.19 26.95 -8.03
C SER A 83 -9.10 25.99 -8.52
N ILE A 84 -8.35 26.39 -9.57
CA ILE A 84 -7.32 25.56 -10.18
C ILE A 84 -6.16 25.28 -9.20
N GLU A 85 -5.75 26.25 -8.38
CA GLU A 85 -4.68 26.03 -7.41
C GLU A 85 -5.12 25.09 -6.27
N ALA A 86 -6.37 25.19 -5.81
CA ALA A 86 -6.92 24.26 -4.83
C ALA A 86 -7.01 22.82 -5.39
N GLU A 87 -7.47 22.67 -6.64
CA GLU A 87 -7.47 21.39 -7.35
C GLU A 87 -6.05 20.83 -7.53
N ASN A 88 -5.06 21.68 -7.83
CA ASN A 88 -3.65 21.28 -7.94
C ASN A 88 -3.06 20.86 -6.59
N GLU A 89 -3.45 21.49 -5.48
CA GLU A 89 -2.99 21.09 -4.15
C GLU A 89 -3.60 19.73 -3.74
N ALA A 90 -4.89 19.54 -4.02
CA ALA A 90 -5.55 18.25 -3.83
C ALA A 90 -4.89 17.16 -4.69
N ALA A 91 -4.64 17.43 -5.97
CA ALA A 91 -3.95 16.51 -6.88
C ALA A 91 -2.51 16.19 -6.42
N ARG A 92 -1.78 17.16 -5.86
CA ARG A 92 -0.44 16.95 -5.29
C ARG A 92 -0.47 16.06 -4.06
N THR A 93 -1.46 16.26 -3.19
CA THR A 93 -1.67 15.42 -2.00
C THR A 93 -1.99 14.01 -2.42
N GLU A 94 -2.89 13.84 -3.37
CA GLU A 94 -3.26 12.55 -3.92
C GLU A 94 -2.07 11.83 -4.59
N MET A 95 -1.29 12.56 -5.37
CA MET A 95 -0.06 12.03 -5.99
C MET A 95 0.90 11.47 -4.92
N LYS A 96 1.05 12.15 -3.77
CA LYS A 96 1.90 11.68 -2.67
C LYS A 96 1.37 10.38 -2.06
N GLU A 97 0.06 10.25 -1.89
CA GLU A 97 -0.54 9.02 -1.35
C GLU A 97 -0.37 7.85 -2.31
N ILE A 98 -0.61 8.05 -3.61
CA ILE A 98 -0.35 7.01 -4.63
C ILE A 98 1.15 6.62 -4.62
N LEU A 99 2.06 7.59 -4.50
CA LEU A 99 3.50 7.30 -4.42
C LEU A 99 3.91 6.48 -3.19
N LYS A 100 3.16 6.54 -2.08
CA LYS A 100 3.42 5.72 -0.89
C LYS A 100 2.99 4.27 -1.08
N THR A 101 1.96 4.03 -1.90
CA THR A 101 1.41 2.70 -2.14
C THR A 101 2.06 1.99 -3.33
N LEU A 102 2.66 2.74 -4.25
CA LEU A 102 3.42 2.17 -5.35
C LEU A 102 4.66 1.41 -4.85
N SER A 103 4.93 0.27 -5.49
CA SER A 103 6.06 -0.61 -5.20
C SER A 103 7.41 0.13 -5.22
N SER A 104 8.38 -0.36 -4.44
CA SER A 104 9.78 0.07 -4.46
C SER A 104 10.43 0.03 -5.86
N LEU A 105 9.82 -0.69 -6.81
CA LEU A 105 10.18 -0.63 -8.24
C LEU A 105 10.12 0.78 -8.85
N TYR A 106 9.35 1.69 -8.25
CA TYR A 106 9.23 3.09 -8.65
C TYR A 106 10.05 4.05 -7.77
N GLU A 107 10.89 3.51 -6.89
CA GLU A 107 11.68 4.31 -5.97
C GLU A 107 12.82 5.05 -6.69
N MET A 108 12.72 6.37 -6.74
CA MET A 108 13.73 7.22 -7.34
C MET A 108 15.00 7.27 -6.48
N ARG A 109 16.17 7.31 -7.13
CA ARG A 109 17.46 7.46 -6.46
C ARG A 109 17.67 8.90 -6.01
N TYR A 110 17.80 9.11 -4.70
CA TYR A 110 18.06 10.43 -4.11
C TYR A 110 19.55 10.80 -4.07
N ASP A 111 20.45 9.82 -4.23
CA ASP A 111 21.88 10.08 -4.42
C ASP A 111 22.21 10.72 -5.78
N LYS A 112 21.26 10.66 -6.74
CA LYS A 112 21.38 11.20 -8.09
C LYS A 112 20.43 12.39 -8.31
N VAL A 113 20.69 13.16 -9.36
CA VAL A 113 19.78 14.23 -9.82
C VAL A 113 18.49 13.64 -10.39
N PHE A 114 17.39 14.40 -10.33
CA PHE A 114 16.09 13.95 -10.85
C PHE A 114 16.19 13.49 -12.32
N ASN A 115 16.91 14.21 -13.18
CA ASN A 115 17.06 13.88 -14.60
C ASN A 115 18.22 12.90 -14.91
N SER A 116 18.74 12.14 -13.93
CA SER A 116 19.80 11.16 -14.20
C SER A 116 19.30 10.03 -15.11
N PRO A 117 20.18 9.33 -15.85
CA PRO A 117 19.77 8.22 -16.71
C PRO A 117 18.96 7.14 -15.98
N GLU A 118 19.30 6.83 -14.73
CA GLU A 118 18.61 5.86 -13.88
C GLU A 118 17.22 6.36 -13.48
N ASN A 119 17.13 7.59 -12.97
CA ASN A 119 15.87 8.19 -12.56
C ASN A 119 14.96 8.47 -13.76
N LYS A 120 15.51 8.72 -14.95
CA LYS A 120 14.73 8.91 -16.18
C LYS A 120 14.02 7.63 -16.61
N LYS A 121 14.66 6.46 -16.47
CA LYS A 121 14.02 5.15 -16.71
C LYS A 121 12.85 4.91 -15.76
N ILE A 122 13.00 5.30 -14.48
CA ILE A 122 11.94 5.20 -13.48
C ILE A 122 10.81 6.16 -13.81
N GLN A 123 11.10 7.43 -14.12
CA GLN A 123 10.10 8.42 -14.54
C GLN A 123 9.29 7.97 -15.76
N GLN A 124 9.92 7.36 -16.76
CA GLN A 124 9.24 6.86 -17.95
C GLN A 124 8.14 5.83 -17.65
N LYS A 125 8.29 5.06 -16.57
CA LYS A 125 7.27 4.10 -16.11
C LYS A 125 6.31 4.74 -15.11
N LEU A 126 6.83 5.55 -14.19
CA LEU A 126 6.08 6.15 -13.09
C LEU A 126 5.07 7.20 -13.55
N VAL A 127 5.47 8.09 -14.47
CA VAL A 127 4.62 9.22 -14.88
C VAL A 127 3.33 8.75 -15.57
N PRO A 128 3.36 7.78 -16.52
CA PRO A 128 2.13 7.21 -17.06
C PRO A 128 1.22 6.56 -16.01
N GLU A 129 1.78 5.83 -15.05
CA GLU A 129 1.01 5.19 -13.97
C GLU A 129 0.33 6.21 -13.05
N LEU A 130 1.04 7.28 -12.68
CA LEU A 130 0.48 8.37 -11.90
C LEU A 130 -0.59 9.12 -12.67
N LEU A 131 -0.39 9.40 -13.97
CA LEU A 131 -1.43 10.02 -14.80
C LEU A 131 -2.67 9.15 -14.88
N ARG A 132 -2.51 7.84 -15.10
CA ARG A 132 -3.63 6.89 -15.13
C ARG A 132 -4.38 6.86 -13.80
N SER A 133 -3.65 6.89 -12.70
CA SER A 133 -4.22 6.90 -11.36
C SER A 133 -4.94 8.20 -11.08
N LEU A 134 -4.37 9.36 -11.41
CA LEU A 134 -4.91 10.69 -11.09
C LEU A 134 -6.06 11.14 -12.01
N ARG A 135 -6.02 10.80 -13.31
CA ARG A 135 -7.03 11.20 -14.33
C ARG A 135 -8.50 11.05 -13.94
N PRO A 136 -8.91 10.01 -13.20
CA PRO A 136 -10.27 9.85 -12.69
C PRO A 136 -10.78 11.02 -11.86
N CYS A 137 -9.93 11.65 -11.04
CA CYS A 137 -10.33 12.69 -10.08
C CYS A 137 -9.72 14.06 -10.40
N TYR A 138 -8.61 14.08 -11.16
CA TYR A 138 -7.84 15.28 -11.46
C TYR A 138 -7.31 15.21 -12.88
N ASN A 139 -7.18 16.34 -13.57
CA ASN A 139 -6.64 16.38 -14.93
C ASN A 139 -5.28 17.11 -15.00
N PRO A 140 -4.22 16.63 -14.30
CA PRO A 140 -2.92 17.25 -14.38
C PRO A 140 -2.28 17.00 -15.74
N SER A 141 -1.64 18.02 -16.31
CA SER A 141 -0.81 17.84 -17.50
C SER A 141 0.46 17.04 -17.14
N TYR A 142 1.03 16.35 -18.14
CA TYR A 142 2.30 15.63 -17.98
C TYR A 142 3.40 16.53 -17.40
N ASN A 143 3.49 17.77 -17.89
CA ASN A 143 4.48 18.74 -17.44
C ASN A 143 4.24 19.15 -15.98
N LYS A 144 2.98 19.40 -15.58
CA LYS A 144 2.65 19.72 -14.19
C LYS A 144 2.95 18.58 -13.23
N LEU A 145 2.57 17.36 -13.60
CA LEU A 145 2.91 16.19 -12.80
C LEU A 145 4.43 16.02 -12.66
N LYS A 146 5.19 16.24 -13.73
CA LYS A 146 6.64 16.18 -13.71
C LYS A 146 7.27 17.27 -12.85
N GLU A 147 6.73 18.50 -12.85
CA GLU A 147 7.14 19.59 -11.96
C GLU A 147 6.94 19.21 -10.50
N TRP A 148 5.77 18.67 -10.15
CA TRP A 148 5.45 18.22 -8.79
C TRP A 148 6.39 17.08 -8.34
N LEU A 149 6.65 16.10 -9.21
CA LEU A 149 7.61 15.02 -8.93
C LEU A 149 9.03 15.55 -8.74
N CYS A 150 9.46 16.52 -9.54
CA CYS A 150 10.77 17.15 -9.43
C CYS A 150 10.91 17.89 -8.08
N ALA A 151 9.89 18.64 -7.68
CA ALA A 151 9.85 19.33 -6.39
C ALA A 151 9.90 18.34 -5.21
N LEU A 152 9.13 17.25 -5.28
CA LEU A 152 9.14 16.20 -4.27
C LEU A 152 10.50 15.51 -4.18
N HIS A 153 11.14 15.21 -5.31
CA HIS A 153 12.47 14.61 -5.35
C HIS A 153 13.53 15.52 -4.73
N LYS A 154 13.50 16.82 -5.05
CA LYS A 154 14.41 17.82 -4.44
C LYS A 154 14.28 17.83 -2.93
N HIS A 155 13.07 17.95 -2.40
CA HIS A 155 12.83 17.97 -0.96
C HIS A 155 13.37 16.72 -0.26
N ARG A 156 13.09 15.52 -0.81
CA ARG A 156 13.58 14.25 -0.25
C ARG A 156 15.11 14.12 -0.38
N ARG A 157 15.68 14.59 -1.49
CA ARG A 157 17.12 14.58 -1.72
C ARG A 157 17.87 15.49 -0.76
N ASP A 158 17.34 16.68 -0.48
CA ASP A 158 17.95 17.61 0.47
C ASP A 158 18.01 16.97 1.87
N GLY A 159 16.92 16.33 2.31
CA GLY A 159 16.91 15.50 3.52
C GLY A 159 17.95 14.37 3.48
N TYR A 160 17.99 13.59 2.39
CA TYR A 160 18.98 12.53 2.22
C TYR A 160 20.44 13.02 2.33
N LEU A 161 20.73 14.19 1.74
CA LEU A 161 22.08 14.77 1.76
C LEU A 161 22.46 15.33 3.13
N LEU A 162 21.50 15.87 3.90
CA LEU A 162 21.75 16.33 5.28
C LEU A 162 22.15 15.15 6.16
N ASN A 163 21.33 14.09 6.18
CA ASN A 163 21.59 12.88 6.97
C ASN A 163 22.92 12.20 6.56
N LYS A 164 23.28 12.26 5.27
CA LYS A 164 24.56 11.74 4.79
C LYS A 164 25.77 12.52 5.33
N LYS A 165 25.65 13.84 5.52
CA LYS A 165 26.75 14.65 6.08
C LYS A 165 26.92 14.41 7.58
N GLU A 166 25.83 14.26 8.32
CA GLU A 166 25.86 13.96 9.75
C GLU A 166 26.54 12.62 10.05
N THR A 167 26.23 11.59 9.25
CA THR A 167 26.83 10.25 9.39
C THR A 167 28.31 10.19 9.02
N GLN A 168 28.80 11.09 8.16
CA GLN A 168 30.24 11.17 7.81
C GLN A 168 31.05 12.05 8.77
N GLY A 169 30.40 12.92 9.55
CA GLY A 169 31.05 13.77 10.55
C GLY A 169 31.27 13.11 11.92
N GLN A 170 30.62 11.98 12.20
CA GLN A 170 30.75 11.23 13.46
C GLN A 170 31.87 10.18 13.45
N THR A 171 32.57 9.99 12.32
CA THR A 171 33.65 9.00 12.16
C THR A 171 35.04 9.64 12.07
N SER A 172 35.28 10.79 12.72
CA SER A 172 36.59 11.47 12.74
C SER A 172 36.99 11.88 14.15
#